data_AF-A0A3C0UR60-F1
#
_entry.id   AF-A0A3C0UR60-F1
#
_cell.length_a   1.000
_cell.length_b   1.000
_cell.length_c   1.000
_cell.angle_alpha   90.00
_cell.angle_beta   90.00
_cell.angle_gamma   90.00
#
_symmetry.space_group_name_H-M   'P 1'
#
loop_
_entity.id
_entity.type
_entity.pdbx_description
1 polymer ?
#
loop_
_entity_poly.entity_id
_entity_poly.type
_entity_poly.pdbx_seq_one_letter_code
_entity_poly.pdbx_strand_id
1 'polypeptide(L)' 'MQDTLPQGFIPVMLTPFKENGEIDFDGLTQLTELYLQAGAAGLFANCLSSEMYELTEDERLAITR' A
#
# COMPACT_ATOMS: atom_id res chain seq x y z
N MET A 1 -25.41 10.15 7.01
CA MET A 1 -24.49 11.15 6.44
C MET A 1 -23.58 10.38 5.51
N GLN A 2 -23.43 10.81 4.25
CA GLN A 2 -22.48 10.17 3.34
C GLN A 2 -21.10 10.69 3.73
N ASP A 3 -20.25 9.84 4.32
CA ASP A 3 -18.87 10.22 4.59
C ASP A 3 -18.17 10.41 3.24
N THR A 4 -17.81 11.66 2.94
CA THR A 4 -17.04 11.99 1.74
C THR A 4 -15.62 11.48 1.89
N LEU A 5 -15.04 10.97 0.81
CA LEU A 5 -13.64 10.54 0.82
C LEU A 5 -12.72 11.66 1.32
N PRO A 6 -11.68 11.32 2.11
CA PRO A 6 -10.74 12.31 2.63
C PRO A 6 -10.12 13.10 1.48
N GLN A 7 -10.14 14.42 1.61
CA GLN A 7 -9.54 15.33 0.63
C GLN A 7 -8.05 15.47 0.93
N GLY A 8 -7.21 15.31 -0.08
CA GLY A 8 -5.77 15.50 0.04
C GLY A 8 -4.97 14.56 -0.86
N PHE A 9 -3.67 14.51 -0.62
CA PHE A 9 -2.76 13.62 -1.34
C PHE A 9 -2.99 12.17 -0.93
N ILE A 10 -3.23 11.30 -1.91
CA ILE A 10 -3.40 9.85 -1.72
C ILE A 10 -2.35 9.16 -2.58
N PRO A 11 -1.18 8.78 -2.03
CA PRO A 11 -0.18 8.05 -2.77
C PRO A 11 -0.70 6.69 -3.20
N VAL A 12 -0.23 6.28 -4.37
CA VAL A 12 -0.43 4.95 -4.92
C VAL A 12 0.68 4.05 -4.36
N MET A 13 0.33 2.98 -3.67
CA MET A 13 1.28 2.17 -2.91
C MET A 13 2.12 1.26 -3.80
N LEU A 14 3.38 1.06 -3.39
CA LEU A 14 4.27 0.03 -3.92
C LEU A 14 4.27 -1.18 -2.98
N THR A 15 4.49 -2.38 -3.53
CA THR A 15 4.74 -3.60 -2.75
C THR A 15 6.21 -3.97 -2.89
N PRO A 16 7.06 -3.71 -1.88
CA PRO A 16 8.44 -4.16 -1.90
C PRO A 16 8.51 -5.67 -1.70
N PHE A 17 9.49 -6.30 -2.34
CA PHE A 17 9.74 -7.73 -2.28
C PHE A 17 11.18 -7.99 -1.82
N LYS A 18 11.36 -9.07 -1.08
CA LYS A 18 12.66 -9.63 -0.75
C LYS A 18 13.26 -10.31 -1.98
N GLU A 19 14.56 -10.63 -1.93
CA GLU A 19 15.24 -11.34 -3.03
C GLU A 19 14.64 -12.72 -3.35
N ASN A 20 13.98 -13.36 -2.37
CA ASN A 20 13.28 -14.64 -2.57
C ASN A 20 11.87 -14.48 -3.16
N GLY A 21 11.43 -13.26 -3.47
CA GLY A 21 10.11 -12.97 -4.03
C GLY A 21 8.98 -12.85 -3.00
N GLU A 22 9.24 -13.10 -1.71
CA GLU A 22 8.25 -12.83 -0.66
C GLU A 22 8.07 -11.32 -0.45
N ILE A 23 6.87 -10.92 -0.03
CA ILE A 23 6.62 -9.52 0.36
C ILE A 23 7.55 -9.11 1.50
N ASP A 24 8.16 -7.94 1.35
CA ASP A 24 8.90 -7.26 2.42
C ASP A 24 7.95 -6.37 3.23
N PHE A 25 7.32 -6.95 4.24
CA PHE A 25 6.41 -6.21 5.12
C PHE A 25 7.11 -5.12 5.95
N ASP A 26 8.40 -5.29 6.27
CA ASP A 26 9.16 -4.28 7.01
C ASP A 26 9.41 -3.06 6.12
N GLY A 27 9.79 -3.29 4.85
CA GLY A 27 9.90 -2.24 3.83
C GLY A 27 8.57 -1.57 3.53
N LEU A 28 7.48 -2.35 3.42
CA LEU A 28 6.13 -1.81 3.20
C LEU A 28 5.68 -0.93 4.36
N THR A 29 6.00 -1.32 5.60
CA THR A 29 5.73 -0.51 6.80
C THR A 29 6.49 0.81 6.76
N GLN A 30 7.79 0.79 6.42
CA GLN A 30 8.59 2.02 6.31
C GLN A 30 8.08 2.97 5.23
N LEU A 31 7.66 2.44 4.06
CA LEU A 31 7.04 3.24 3.01
C LEU A 31 5.71 3.86 3.47
N THR A 32 4.88 3.08 4.16
CA THR A 32 3.62 3.55 4.73
C THR A 32 3.86 4.70 5.70
N GLU A 33 4.78 4.53 6.65
CA GLU A 33 5.15 5.57 7.62
C GLU A 33 5.70 6.83 6.93
N LEU A 34 6.50 6.68 5.88
CA LEU A 34 6.99 7.81 5.09
C LEU A 34 5.84 8.63 4.49
N TYR A 35 4.84 7.96 3.91
CA TYR A 35 3.67 8.64 3.34
C TYR A 35 2.81 9.32 4.41
N LEU A 36 2.62 8.68 5.56
CA LEU A 36 1.90 9.25 6.68
C LEU A 36 2.61 10.50 7.22
N GLN A 37 3.93 10.45 7.39
CA GLN A 37 4.76 11.58 7.80
C GLN A 37 4.75 12.73 6.78
N ALA A 38 4.62 12.41 5.49
CA ALA A 38 4.46 13.41 4.42
C ALA A 38 3.05 14.04 4.37
N GLY A 39 2.11 13.60 5.21
CA GLY A 39 0.76 14.16 5.28
C GLY A 39 -0.22 13.54 4.30
N ALA A 40 -0.05 12.27 3.92
CA ALA A 40 -1.03 11.55 3.11
C ALA A 40 -2.41 11.53 3.79
N ALA A 41 -3.45 11.87 3.04
CA ALA A 41 -4.85 11.86 3.49
C ALA A 41 -5.49 10.46 3.45
N GLY A 42 -4.81 9.52 2.79
CA GLY A 42 -5.19 8.11 2.65
C GLY A 42 -4.14 7.41 1.80
N LEU A 43 -4.25 6.09 1.65
CA LEU A 43 -3.32 5.29 0.84
C LEU A 43 -4.12 4.47 -0.16
N PHE A 44 -3.65 4.39 -1.41
CA PHE A 44 -4.25 3.52 -2.42
C PHE A 44 -3.43 2.24 -2.56
N ALA A 45 -3.76 1.24 -1.74
CA ALA A 45 -3.13 -0.08 -1.73
C ALA A 45 -3.75 -1.06 -2.75
N ASN A 46 -3.00 -2.12 -3.07
CA ASN A 46 -3.41 -3.19 -4.00
C ASN A 46 -3.93 -2.65 -5.34
N CYS A 47 -3.06 -1.94 -6.04
CA CYS A 47 -3.32 -1.35 -7.36
C CYS A 47 -2.23 -1.76 -8.35
N LEU A 48 -2.29 -1.24 -9.58
CA LEU A 48 -1.34 -1.63 -10.62
C LEU A 48 0.13 -1.47 -10.17
N SER A 49 0.50 -0.35 -9.53
CA SER A 49 1.86 -0.12 -9.03
C SER A 49 2.20 -0.88 -7.75
N SER A 50 1.21 -1.52 -7.11
CA SER A 50 1.46 -2.48 -6.04
C SER A 50 1.84 -3.85 -6.60
N GLU A 51 2.00 -3.96 -7.93
CA GLU A 51 2.22 -5.20 -8.67
C GLU A 51 1.14 -6.24 -8.39
N MET A 52 -0.11 -5.79 -8.31
CA MET A 52 -1.25 -6.62 -7.89
C MET A 52 -1.40 -7.92 -8.69
N TYR A 53 -0.99 -7.95 -9.95
CA TYR A 53 -1.07 -9.16 -10.79
C TYR A 53 -0.05 -10.23 -10.42
N GLU A 54 1.06 -9.85 -9.78
CA GLU A 54 2.10 -10.75 -9.29
C GLU A 54 1.80 -11.29 -7.88
N LEU A 55 0.82 -10.71 -7.20
CA LEU A 55 0.39 -11.15 -5.88
C LEU A 55 -0.69 -12.23 -5.94
N THR A 56 -0.57 -13.22 -5.05
CA THR A 56 -1.66 -14.15 -4.74
C THR A 56 -2.83 -13.42 -4.07
N GLU A 57 -4.00 -14.07 -4.02
CA GLU A 57 -5.18 -13.48 -3.36
C GLU A 57 -4.93 -13.20 -1.88
N ASP A 58 -4.26 -14.12 -1.17
CA ASP A 58 -3.91 -13.95 0.24
C ASP A 58 -2.94 -12.78 0.46
N GLU A 59 -1.96 -12.61 -0.43
CA GLU A 59 -1.02 -11.48 -0.39
C GLU A 59 -1.72 -10.14 -0.64
N ARG A 60 -2.64 -10.06 -1.59
CA ARG A 60 -3.46 -8.85 -1.84
C ARG A 60 -4.27 -8.46 -0.60
N LEU A 61 -4.81 -9.45 0.10
CA LEU A 61 -5.52 -9.23 1.36
C LEU A 61 -4.56 -8.83 2.49
N ALA A 62 -3.35 -9.41 2.53
CA ALA A 62 -2.37 -9.08 3.56
C ALA A 62 -1.89 -7.63 3.48
N ILE A 63 -1.70 -7.08 2.28
CA ILE A 63 -1.22 -5.69 2.10
C ILE A 63 -2.32 -4.62 2.24
N THR A 64 -3.57 -5.01 2.49
CA THR A 64 -4.72 -4.09 2.61
C THR A 64 -5.35 -4.07 4.00
N ARG A 65 -4.80 -4.83 4.95
CA ARG A 65 -5.27 -4.94 6.34
C ARG A 65 -4.36 -4.18 7.28
#